data_AF-A0A1H4JE20-F1
#
_entry.id   AF-A0A1H4JE20-F1
#
_cell.length_a   1.000
_cell.length_b   1.000
_cell.length_c   1.000
_cell.angle_alpha   90.00
_cell.angle_beta   90.00
_cell.angle_gamma   90.00
#
_symmetry.space_group_name_H-M   'P 1'
#
loop_
_entity.id
_entity.type
_entity.pdbx_description
1 polymer ?
#
loop_
_entity_poly.entity_id
_entity_poly.type
_entity_poly.pdbx_seq_one_letter_code
_entity_poly.pdbx_strand_id
1 'polypeptide(L)'
;MKPPVRTKSVGTKVSEAEFAVLDERARADGLTLSEWVRAALLASSAEPSADFGSELILAELLAIRSLFLNLQFRAGRDPLTEAELRGLIERADATKLARARERLQAVHAIPSETQPEEVSEDGGLGT
;
A
#
# COMPACT_ATOMS: atom_id res chain seq x y z
N MET A 1 -18.93 14.74 26.83
CA MET A 1 -18.38 16.05 26.43
C MET A 1 -18.97 16.45 25.09
N LYS A 2 -19.28 17.75 24.88
CA LYS A 2 -19.76 18.25 23.58
C LYS A 2 -18.57 18.36 22.61
N PRO A 3 -18.68 17.91 21.34
CA PRO A 3 -17.60 18.07 20.37
C PRO A 3 -17.26 19.56 20.17
N PRO A 4 -15.98 19.91 19.99
CA PRO A 4 -15.58 21.29 19.71
C PRO A 4 -16.21 21.76 18.39
N VAL A 5 -16.69 23.01 18.39
CA VAL A 5 -17.32 23.63 17.21
C VAL A 5 -16.25 23.88 16.15
N ARG A 6 -16.48 23.39 14.93
CA ARG A 6 -15.60 23.61 13.78
C ARG A 6 -15.99 24.94 13.12
N THR A 7 -15.04 25.88 13.03
CA THR A 7 -15.29 27.26 12.57
C THR A 7 -14.53 27.65 11.31
N LYS A 8 -13.77 26.72 10.73
CA LYS A 8 -12.92 26.93 9.55
C LYS A 8 -13.24 25.88 8.49
N SER A 9 -13.08 26.27 7.23
CA SER A 9 -13.30 25.40 6.06
C SER A 9 -12.00 25.25 5.28
N VAL A 10 -11.79 24.04 4.76
CA VAL A 10 -10.73 23.71 3.79
C VAL A 10 -11.46 23.26 2.52
N GLY A 11 -11.08 23.77 1.36
CA GLY A 11 -11.77 23.47 0.11
C GLY A 11 -10.86 23.56 -1.10
N THR A 12 -11.17 22.74 -2.10
CA THR A 12 -10.57 22.77 -3.44
C THR A 12 -11.66 22.52 -4.47
N LYS A 13 -11.51 23.05 -5.68
CA LYS A 13 -12.41 22.71 -6.78
C LYS A 13 -11.97 21.37 -7.37
N VAL A 14 -12.95 20.54 -7.70
CA VAL A 14 -12.77 19.26 -8.37
C VAL A 14 -13.70 19.20 -9.58
N SER A 15 -13.33 18.43 -10.59
CA SER A 15 -14.22 18.06 -11.69
C SER A 15 -15.36 17.17 -11.19
N GLU A 16 -16.40 17.00 -12.02
CA GLU A 16 -17.53 16.11 -11.70
C GLU A 16 -17.07 14.66 -11.53
N ALA A 17 -16.13 14.20 -12.37
CA ALA A 17 -15.57 12.85 -12.28
C ALA A 17 -14.80 12.63 -10.97
N GLU A 18 -13.97 13.59 -10.57
CA GLU A 18 -13.26 13.54 -9.28
C GLU A 18 -14.25 13.58 -8.10
N PHE A 19 -15.31 14.40 -8.17
CA PHE A 19 -16.35 14.45 -7.15
C PHE A 19 -17.03 13.09 -6.97
N ALA A 20 -17.43 12.44 -8.07
CA ALA A 20 -18.06 11.12 -8.04
C ALA A 20 -17.17 10.06 -7.37
N VAL A 21 -15.87 10.08 -7.67
CA VAL A 21 -14.89 9.16 -7.03
C VAL A 21 -14.79 9.40 -5.52
N LEU A 22 -14.75 10.65 -5.07
CA LEU A 22 -14.67 10.97 -3.64
C LEU A 22 -15.96 10.59 -2.90
N ASP A 23 -17.10 10.84 -3.54
CA ASP A 23 -18.43 10.52 -3.01
C ASP A 23 -18.63 9.00 -2.87
N GLU A 24 -18.18 8.21 -3.86
CA GLU A 24 -18.22 6.75 -3.77
C GLU A 24 -17.33 6.20 -2.65
N ARG A 25 -16.12 6.74 -2.47
CA ARG A 25 -15.24 6.36 -1.35
C ARG A 25 -15.88 6.68 0.01
N ALA A 26 -16.53 7.84 0.12
CA ALA A 26 -17.25 8.21 1.33
C ALA A 26 -18.40 7.22 1.62
N ARG A 27 -19.17 6.82 0.60
CA ARG A 27 -20.22 5.80 0.73
C ARG A 27 -19.68 4.44 1.13
N ALA A 28 -18.58 3.99 0.52
CA ALA A 28 -17.93 2.73 0.84
C ALA A 28 -17.52 2.64 2.33
N ASP A 29 -17.12 3.78 2.91
CA ASP A 29 -16.76 3.91 4.31
C ASP A 29 -17.96 4.20 5.24
N GLY A 30 -19.17 4.34 4.69
CA GLY A 30 -20.39 4.65 5.45
C GLY A 30 -20.42 6.06 6.04
N LEU A 31 -19.70 7.00 5.44
CA LEU A 31 -19.53 8.37 5.92
C LEU A 31 -20.18 9.39 4.97
N THR A 32 -20.51 10.58 5.49
CA THR A 32 -20.76 11.72 4.60
C THR A 32 -19.46 12.17 3.95
N LEU A 33 -19.54 12.77 2.76
CA LEU A 33 -18.37 13.30 2.05
C LEU A 33 -17.54 14.26 2.94
N SER A 34 -18.20 15.10 3.74
CA SER A 34 -17.53 16.03 4.66
C SER A 34 -16.77 15.32 5.78
N GLU A 35 -17.34 14.24 6.33
CA GLU A 35 -16.69 13.43 7.37
C GLU A 35 -15.51 12.67 6.80
N TRP A 36 -15.70 12.07 5.62
CA TRP A 36 -14.68 11.32 4.91
C TRP A 36 -13.48 12.19 4.54
N VAL A 37 -13.71 13.34 3.88
CA VAL A 37 -12.63 14.27 3.48
C VAL A 37 -11.86 14.75 4.71
N ARG A 38 -12.56 15.07 5.80
CA ARG A 38 -11.92 15.48 7.04
C ARG A 38 -11.07 14.35 7.63
N ALA A 39 -11.56 13.12 7.65
CA ALA A 39 -10.82 11.97 8.13
C ALA A 39 -9.57 11.73 7.27
N ALA A 40 -9.72 11.76 5.94
CA ALA A 40 -8.63 11.59 4.98
C ALA A 40 -7.53 12.66 5.16
N LEU A 41 -7.90 13.94 5.28
CA LEU A 41 -6.94 15.04 5.47
C LEU A 41 -6.27 15.06 6.85
N LEU A 42 -6.92 14.53 7.88
CA LEU A 42 -6.31 14.39 9.21
C LEU A 42 -5.45 13.12 9.32
N ALA A 43 -5.79 12.07 8.56
CA ALA A 43 -5.04 10.83 8.47
C ALA A 43 -3.84 10.93 7.52
N SER A 44 -3.83 11.91 6.60
CA SER A 44 -2.66 12.27 5.81
C SER A 44 -1.60 12.91 6.73
N SER A 45 -0.99 12.09 7.57
CA SER A 45 0.16 12.48 8.36
C SER A 45 1.33 12.77 7.43
N ALA A 46 2.11 13.79 7.75
CA ALA A 46 3.43 14.03 7.15
C ALA A 46 4.50 13.04 7.67
N GLU A 47 4.14 12.18 8.63
CA GLU A 47 4.97 11.07 9.09
C GLU A 47 5.14 10.02 7.98
N PRO A 48 6.24 9.23 8.01
CA PRO A 48 6.48 8.19 7.02
C PRO A 48 5.20 7.36 6.90
N SER A 49 4.57 7.38 5.72
CA SER A 49 3.25 6.78 5.47
C SER A 49 3.18 5.36 6.00
N ALA A 50 1.97 4.81 6.19
CA ALA A 50 1.81 3.39 6.50
C ALA A 50 2.63 2.46 5.55
N ASP A 51 2.98 2.96 4.36
CA ASP A 51 3.91 2.32 3.42
C ASP A 51 5.32 2.14 3.99
N PHE A 52 5.86 3.06 4.79
CA PHE A 52 7.16 2.87 5.44
C PHE A 52 7.13 1.74 6.47
N GLY A 53 6.02 1.60 7.21
CA GLY A 53 5.83 0.47 8.12
C GLY A 53 5.78 -0.86 7.38
N SER A 54 5.01 -0.93 6.29
CA SER A 54 4.91 -2.14 5.47
C SER A 54 6.20 -2.45 4.69
N GLU A 55 6.91 -1.44 4.20
CA GLU A 55 8.23 -1.56 3.58
C GLU A 55 9.25 -2.13 4.55
N LEU A 56 9.30 -1.60 5.79
CA LEU A 56 10.22 -2.08 6.81
C LEU A 56 9.93 -3.54 7.19
N ILE A 57 8.66 -3.88 7.42
CA ILE A 57 8.26 -5.26 7.73
C ILE A 57 8.62 -6.20 6.58
N LEU A 58 8.34 -5.81 5.34
CA LEU A 58 8.68 -6.60 4.17
C LEU A 58 10.19 -6.76 4.02
N ALA A 59 10.97 -5.71 4.30
CA ALA A 59 12.43 -5.76 4.29
C ALA A 59 12.96 -6.79 5.30
N GLU A 60 12.50 -6.73 6.55
CA GLU A 60 12.89 -7.69 7.60
C GLU A 60 12.47 -9.13 7.22
N LEU A 61 11.27 -9.32 6.67
CA LEU A 61 10.81 -10.64 6.24
C LEU A 61 11.65 -11.21 5.09
N LEU A 62 12.04 -10.37 4.12
CA LEU A 62 12.92 -10.76 3.02
C LEU A 62 14.34 -11.09 3.51
N ALA A 63 14.86 -10.33 4.47
CA ALA A 63 16.14 -10.61 5.11
C ALA A 63 16.11 -11.97 5.84
N ILE A 64 15.07 -12.22 6.65
CA ILE A 64 14.86 -13.49 7.34
C ILE A 64 14.75 -14.65 6.35
N ARG A 65 13.94 -14.51 5.29
CA ARG A 65 13.81 -15.54 4.25
C ARG A 65 15.16 -15.85 3.59
N SER A 66 15.94 -14.81 3.28
CA SER A 66 17.27 -14.96 2.69
C SER A 66 18.21 -15.72 3.63
N LEU A 67 18.30 -15.31 4.90
CA LEU A 67 19.12 -15.98 5.90
C LEU A 67 18.68 -17.43 6.09
N PHE A 68 17.37 -17.68 6.25
CA PHE A 68 16.81 -19.01 6.41
C PHE A 68 17.18 -19.94 5.24
N LEU A 69 17.02 -19.49 3.99
CA LEU A 69 17.36 -20.30 2.81
C LEU A 69 18.86 -20.59 2.73
N ASN A 70 19.72 -19.62 3.07
CA ASN A 70 21.17 -19.81 3.09
C ASN A 70 21.59 -20.81 4.19
N LEU A 71 20.98 -20.73 5.37
CA LEU A 71 21.21 -21.67 6.47
C LEU A 71 20.71 -23.06 6.13
N GLN A 72 19.50 -23.18 5.58
CA GLN A 72 18.91 -24.46 5.18
C GLN A 72 19.70 -25.15 4.06
N PHE A 73 20.22 -24.41 3.09
CA PHE A 73 21.10 -24.98 2.05
C PHE A 73 22.41 -25.55 2.62
N ARG A 74 22.84 -25.06 3.78
CA ARG A 74 24.00 -25.57 4.52
C ARG A 74 23.63 -26.64 5.57
N ALA A 75 22.34 -26.90 5.79
CA ALA A 75 21.92 -27.95 6.71
C ALA A 75 22.45 -29.31 6.24
N GLY A 76 23.20 -29.99 7.11
CA GLY A 76 23.88 -31.25 6.79
C GLY A 76 25.28 -31.11 6.19
N ARG A 77 25.85 -29.90 6.13
CA ARG A 77 27.28 -29.65 5.83
C ARG A 77 28.03 -29.21 7.08
N ASP A 78 29.30 -28.86 6.90
CA ASP A 78 30.13 -28.32 7.98
C ASP A 78 29.49 -27.08 8.63
N PRO A 79 29.66 -26.90 9.96
CA PRO A 79 29.17 -25.73 10.67
C PRO A 79 29.70 -24.43 10.06
N LEU A 80 28.84 -23.40 10.01
CA LEU A 80 29.26 -22.06 9.63
C LEU A 80 30.26 -21.51 10.64
N THR A 81 31.33 -20.91 10.14
CA THR A 81 32.18 -20.04 10.96
C THR A 81 31.43 -18.76 11.31
N GLU A 82 31.82 -18.13 12.41
CA GLU A 82 31.25 -16.85 12.84
C GLU A 82 31.40 -15.76 11.76
N ALA A 83 32.52 -15.74 11.04
CA ALA A 83 32.78 -14.81 9.96
C ALA A 83 31.81 -15.00 8.78
N GLU A 84 31.52 -16.25 8.41
CA GLU A 84 30.57 -16.53 7.33
C GLU A 84 29.13 -16.17 7.72
N LEU A 85 28.72 -16.47 8.96
CA LEU A 85 27.41 -16.08 9.46
C LEU A 85 27.24 -14.56 9.44
N ARG A 86 28.27 -13.82 9.88
CA ARG A 86 28.27 -12.36 9.85
C ARG A 86 28.15 -11.80 8.44
N GLY A 87 28.91 -12.36 7.49
CA GLY A 87 28.81 -11.96 6.09
C GLY A 87 27.45 -12.27 5.45
N LEU A 88 26.71 -13.28 5.93
CA LEU A 88 25.32 -13.49 5.52
C LEU A 88 24.39 -12.41 6.07
N ILE A 89 24.54 -12.02 7.33
CA ILE A 89 23.75 -10.96 7.97
C ILE A 89 24.00 -9.62 7.28
N GLU A 90 25.26 -9.23 7.10
CA GLU A 90 25.62 -7.95 6.48
C GLU A 90 25.06 -7.81 5.06
N ARG A 91 25.11 -8.88 4.25
CA ARG A 91 24.52 -8.89 2.90
C ARG A 91 23.00 -8.80 2.93
N ALA A 92 22.34 -9.46 3.88
CA ALA A 92 20.90 -9.37 4.05
C ALA A 92 20.49 -7.94 4.43
N ASP A 93 21.16 -7.35 5.41
CA ASP A 93 20.91 -5.99 5.87
C ASP A 93 21.19 -4.93 4.80
N ALA A 94 22.26 -5.09 4.03
CA ALA A 94 22.61 -4.15 2.96
C ALA A 94 21.58 -4.11 1.82
N THR A 95 20.80 -5.16 1.62
CA THR A 95 19.90 -5.29 0.45
C THR A 95 18.41 -5.29 0.79
N LYS A 96 18.03 -5.44 2.07
CA LYS A 96 16.63 -5.66 2.48
C LYS A 96 15.66 -4.55 2.08
N LEU A 97 16.03 -3.29 2.30
CA LEU A 97 15.16 -2.15 1.98
C LEU A 97 14.97 -1.96 0.46
N ALA A 98 16.04 -2.07 -0.32
CA ALA A 98 15.97 -1.95 -1.77
C ALA A 98 15.04 -3.01 -2.38
N ARG A 99 15.16 -4.26 -1.90
CA ARG A 99 14.29 -5.37 -2.34
C ARG A 99 12.84 -5.21 -1.91
N ALA A 100 12.59 -4.67 -0.72
CA ALA A 100 11.23 -4.39 -0.27
C ALA A 100 10.55 -3.33 -1.15
N ARG A 101 11.26 -2.24 -1.47
CA ARG A 101 10.77 -1.19 -2.38
C ARG A 101 10.44 -1.73 -3.76
N GLU A 102 11.35 -2.50 -4.35
CA GLU A 102 11.14 -3.13 -5.66
C GLU A 102 9.86 -3.99 -5.67
N ARG A 103 9.62 -4.76 -4.59
CA ARG A 103 8.42 -5.60 -4.48
C ARG A 103 7.13 -4.82 -4.30
N LEU A 104 7.14 -3.77 -3.48
CA LEU A 104 5.97 -2.90 -3.32
C LEU A 104 5.62 -2.19 -4.63
N GLN A 105 6.63 -1.65 -5.33
CA GLN A 105 6.44 -1.03 -6.64
C GLN A 105 5.87 -2.01 -7.67
N ALA A 106 6.36 -3.26 -7.70
CA ALA A 106 5.83 -4.28 -8.60
C ALA A 106 4.35 -4.59 -8.33
N VAL A 107 3.91 -4.60 -7.06
CA VAL A 107 2.48 -4.80 -6.71
C VAL A 107 1.63 -3.63 -7.17
N HIS A 108 2.09 -2.40 -6.97
CA HIS A 108 1.37 -1.20 -7.42
C HIS A 108 1.32 -1.04 -8.95
N ALA A 109 2.28 -1.61 -9.67
CA ALA A 109 2.36 -1.54 -11.13
C ALA A 109 1.45 -2.57 -11.84
N ILE A 110 0.85 -3.54 -11.13
CA ILE A 110 -0.13 -4.46 -11.71
C ILE A 110 -1.45 -3.68 -11.87
N PRO A 111 -1.90 -3.40 -13.10
CA PRO A 111 -3.21 -2.78 -13.29
C PRO A 111 -4.26 -3.74 -12.74
N SER A 112 -5.23 -3.21 -11.99
CA SER A 112 -6.44 -3.94 -11.62
C SER A 112 -7.26 -4.23 -12.88
N GLU A 113 -6.84 -5.19 -13.70
CA GLU A 113 -7.65 -5.76 -14.76
C GLU A 113 -8.76 -6.61 -14.13
N THR A 114 -9.96 -6.04 -14.01
CA THR A 114 -11.21 -6.61 -14.57
C THR A 114 -12.44 -5.80 -14.14
N GLN A 115 -12.92 -4.93 -15.03
CA GLN A 115 -14.35 -4.80 -15.28
C GLN A 115 -14.54 -4.88 -16.81
N PRO A 116 -15.19 -5.92 -17.34
CA PRO A 116 -15.63 -5.91 -18.74
C PRO A 116 -16.78 -4.91 -18.91
N GLU A 117 -16.68 -4.15 -19.99
CA GLU A 117 -17.58 -3.11 -20.47
C GLU A 117 -19.07 -3.50 -20.42
N GLU A 118 -19.91 -2.60 -19.90
CA GLU A 118 -21.33 -2.58 -20.22
C GLU A 118 -21.48 -2.34 -21.73
N VAL A 119 -21.84 -3.39 -22.46
CA VAL A 119 -22.34 -3.26 -23.83
C VAL A 119 -23.67 -2.52 -23.77
N SER A 120 -23.64 -1.28 -24.23
CA SER A 120 -24.81 -0.47 -24.52
C SER A 120 -25.47 -1.00 -25.79
N GLU A 121 -26.54 -1.78 -25.64
CA GLU A 121 -27.50 -2.00 -26.72
C GLU A 121 -28.50 -0.84 -26.71
N ASP A 122 -28.16 0.23 -27.43
CA ASP A 122 -29.17 1.12 -28.04
C ASP A 122 -29.28 0.73 -29.51
N GLY A 123 -30.49 0.34 -29.93
CA GLY A 123 -30.74 0.00 -31.33
C GLY A 123 -32.04 -0.75 -31.58
N GLY A 124 -33.16 -0.03 -31.65
CA GLY A 124 -34.29 -0.53 -32.42
C GLY A 124 -35.66 0.04 -32.08
N LEU A 125 -35.97 1.22 -32.63
CA LEU A 125 -37.35 1.57 -32.97
C LEU A 125 -37.91 0.50 -33.92
N GLY A 126 -39.08 -0.09 -33.59
CA GLY A 126 -39.75 -1.03 -34.47
C GLY A 126 -41.17 -1.38 -34.03
N THR A 127 -42.13 -0.73 -34.71
CA THR A 127 -43.60 -0.91 -34.77
C THR A 127 -44.45 -0.50 -33.58
#